data_AF-A0A9N8ZH90-F1
#
_entry.id   AF-A0A9N8ZH90-F1
#
_cell.length_a   1.000
_cell.length_b   1.000
_cell.length_c   1.000
_cell.angle_alpha   90.00
_cell.angle_beta   90.00
_cell.angle_gamma   90.00
#
_symmetry.space_group_name_H-M   'P 1'
#
loop_
_entity.id
_entity.type
_entity.pdbx_description
1 polymer ?
#
loop_
_entity_poly.entity_id
_entity_poly.type
_entity_poly.pdbx_seq_one_letter_code
_entity_poly.pdbx_strand_id
1 'polypeptide(L)'
;MKNLIVWCGQRAIEKQKTQESSSEKHILNIAKVVQEDILSKLMNGDINLSWYHRKGKHAKEPPKQQHPRNIQNENRLKDYEETLANLRAEDQLWTKLAQKVNSLHASVIDTCAATPSGESLHAMVLDDVDTLIPLLSEGEKKYIDQLGSEDYVDLIKNNDHNGNERPSMDEFCSEFRIQIDEFYQLLYKAHVFEDATQDYCEDMLMKLRNTLKKKEGGFDDIGNDIGSNNANINLNNGGGTNLEIKDVLRALAINC
;
A
#
# COMPACT_ATOMS: atom_id res chain seq x y z
N MET A 1 -25.36 45.42 1.07
CA MET A 1 -24.62 44.36 0.32
C MET A 1 -23.31 43.96 1.00
N LYS A 2 -22.44 44.89 1.43
CA LYS A 2 -21.15 44.53 2.08
C LYS A 2 -21.32 43.59 3.28
N ASN A 3 -22.24 43.92 4.19
CA ASN A 3 -22.48 43.14 5.41
C ASN A 3 -22.92 41.71 5.12
N LEU A 4 -23.69 41.48 4.06
CA LEU A 4 -24.12 40.14 3.66
C LEU A 4 -22.94 39.32 3.11
N ILE A 5 -22.09 39.93 2.29
CA ILE A 5 -20.89 39.27 1.74
C ILE A 5 -19.91 38.92 2.87
N VAL A 6 -19.71 39.83 3.82
CA VAL A 6 -18.88 39.58 5.01
C VAL A 6 -19.44 38.44 5.85
N TRP A 7 -20.75 38.44 6.12
CA TRP A 7 -21.41 37.38 6.87
C TRP A 7 -21.32 36.01 6.17
N CYS A 8 -21.57 35.98 4.86
CA CYS A 8 -21.42 34.76 4.05
C CYS A 8 -19.96 34.27 4.04
N GLY A 9 -18.99 35.19 3.96
CA GLY A 9 -17.57 34.86 3.97
C GLY A 9 -17.11 34.26 5.31
N GLN A 10 -17.49 34.87 6.43
CA GLN A 10 -17.19 34.35 7.77
C GLN A 10 -17.76 32.93 7.96
N ARG A 11 -19.02 32.71 7.56
CA ARG A 11 -19.67 31.40 7.66
C ARG A 11 -19.04 30.35 6.73
N ALA A 12 -18.50 30.75 5.59
CA ALA A 12 -17.78 29.84 4.68
C ALA A 12 -16.44 29.38 5.27
N ILE A 13 -15.69 30.29 5.91
CA ILE A 13 -14.43 29.97 6.59
C ILE A 13 -14.65 28.98 7.73
N GLU A 14 -15.72 29.17 8.51
CA GLU A 14 -16.08 28.26 9.60
C GLU A 14 -16.37 26.85 9.12
N LYS A 15 -16.97 26.70 7.93
CA LYS A 15 -17.34 25.41 7.35
C LYS A 15 -16.16 24.60 6.80
N GLN A 16 -15.05 25.24 6.43
CA GLN A 16 -13.87 24.58 5.85
C GLN A 16 -13.07 23.71 6.84
N LYS A 17 -13.41 23.71 8.15
CA LYS A 17 -12.62 23.03 9.19
C LYS A 17 -12.79 21.50 9.28
N THR A 18 -13.77 20.90 8.62
CA THR A 18 -14.30 19.59 9.07
C THR A 18 -13.72 18.36 8.37
N GLN A 19 -13.05 18.50 7.22
CA GLN A 19 -12.48 17.36 6.49
C GLN A 19 -11.17 17.84 5.88
N GLU A 20 -10.03 17.20 6.18
CA GLU A 20 -8.85 17.10 5.28
C GLU A 20 -7.57 16.59 6.00
N SER A 21 -6.67 16.03 5.18
CA SER A 21 -5.44 15.33 5.57
C SER A 21 -4.34 16.27 6.10
N SER A 22 -3.30 15.75 6.77
CA SER A 22 -2.30 16.57 7.48
C SER A 22 -1.52 17.55 6.59
N SER A 23 -1.28 17.23 5.31
CA SER A 23 -0.56 18.11 4.38
C SER A 23 -1.43 19.26 3.87
N GLU A 24 -2.73 18.99 3.68
CA GLU A 24 -3.73 19.98 3.26
C GLU A 24 -3.98 21.03 4.35
N LYS A 25 -3.84 20.67 5.64
CA LYS A 25 -4.01 21.60 6.77
C LYS A 25 -3.11 22.83 6.69
N HIS A 26 -1.87 22.70 6.24
CA HIS A 26 -0.96 23.84 6.12
C HIS A 26 -1.42 24.81 5.03
N ILE A 27 -1.83 24.28 3.87
CA ILE A 27 -2.33 25.05 2.73
C ILE A 27 -3.63 25.76 3.12
N LEU A 28 -4.54 25.06 3.80
CA LEU A 28 -5.78 25.63 4.33
C LEU A 28 -5.54 26.74 5.34
N ASN A 29 -4.57 26.58 6.25
CA ASN A 29 -4.24 27.62 7.22
C ASN A 29 -3.75 28.89 6.54
N ILE A 30 -2.90 28.78 5.52
CA ILE A 30 -2.46 29.93 4.71
C ILE A 30 -3.66 30.56 3.99
N ALA A 31 -4.49 29.74 3.33
CA ALA A 31 -5.68 30.22 2.63
C ALA A 31 -6.64 30.96 3.57
N LYS A 32 -6.81 30.47 4.80
CA LYS A 32 -7.65 31.08 5.83
C LYS A 32 -7.14 32.45 6.25
N VAL A 33 -5.84 32.57 6.51
CA VAL A 33 -5.23 33.87 6.86
C VAL A 33 -5.45 34.89 5.74
N VAL A 34 -5.30 34.47 4.48
CA VAL A 34 -5.55 35.34 3.32
C VAL A 34 -7.04 35.72 3.21
N GLN A 35 -7.95 34.78 3.44
CA GLN A 35 -9.39 35.04 3.41
C GLN A 35 -9.83 36.01 4.51
N GLU A 36 -9.30 35.86 5.72
CA GLU A 36 -9.54 36.76 6.86
C GLU A 36 -8.99 38.17 6.58
N ASP A 37 -7.79 38.28 6.00
CA ASP A 37 -7.21 39.55 5.58
C ASP A 37 -8.08 40.25 4.51
N ILE A 38 -8.56 39.51 3.51
CA ILE A 38 -9.47 40.06 2.48
C ILE A 38 -10.79 40.54 3.09
N LEU A 39 -11.37 39.77 4.02
CA LEU A 39 -12.60 40.18 4.71
C LEU A 39 -12.39 41.44 5.56
N SER A 40 -11.26 41.55 6.25
CA SER A 40 -10.92 42.75 7.03
C SER A 40 -10.78 43.99 6.14
N LYS A 41 -10.09 43.87 4.99
CA LYS A 41 -9.97 44.93 3.97
C LYS A 41 -11.32 45.30 3.35
N LEU A 42 -12.23 44.35 3.23
CA LEU A 42 -13.60 44.60 2.74
C LEU A 42 -14.42 45.41 3.75
N MET A 43 -14.28 45.10 5.04
CA MET A 43 -14.93 45.82 6.15
C MET A 43 -14.38 47.23 6.31
N ASN A 44 -13.06 47.40 6.23
CA ASN A 44 -12.38 48.69 6.37
C ASN A 44 -12.61 49.63 5.18
N GLY A 45 -13.16 49.11 4.07
CA GLY A 45 -13.52 49.90 2.90
C GLY A 45 -12.43 50.04 1.84
N ASP A 46 -11.28 49.39 2.04
CA ASP A 46 -10.16 49.36 1.09
C ASP A 46 -10.54 48.69 -0.24
N ILE A 47 -11.48 47.73 -0.18
CA ILE A 47 -12.01 47.04 -1.35
C ILE A 47 -13.39 47.61 -1.68
N ASN A 48 -13.49 48.30 -2.83
CA ASN A 48 -14.74 48.84 -3.32
C ASN A 48 -15.51 47.78 -4.15
N LEU A 49 -16.67 47.38 -3.65
CA LEU A 49 -17.58 46.42 -4.31
C LEU A 49 -18.46 47.07 -5.40
N SER A 50 -18.39 48.40 -5.54
CA SER A 50 -19.21 49.12 -6.50
C SER A 50 -18.76 48.83 -7.93
N TRP A 51 -19.66 48.24 -8.71
CA TRP A 51 -19.48 48.01 -10.14
C TRP A 51 -19.14 49.31 -10.91
N TYR A 52 -19.63 50.45 -10.42
CA TYR A 52 -19.49 51.77 -11.03
C TYR A 52 -18.05 52.32 -11.04
N HIS A 53 -17.14 51.74 -10.24
CA HIS A 53 -15.76 52.23 -10.11
C HIS A 53 -14.72 51.32 -10.81
N ARG A 54 -15.14 50.37 -11.65
CA ARG A 54 -14.21 49.51 -12.38
C ARG A 54 -13.44 50.35 -13.42
N LYS A 55 -12.11 50.47 -13.23
CA LYS A 55 -11.21 50.98 -14.26
C LYS A 55 -11.37 50.10 -15.52
N GLY A 56 -11.81 50.69 -16.63
CA GLY A 56 -12.24 49.97 -17.82
C GLY A 56 -11.18 48.98 -18.36
N LYS A 57 -11.60 47.72 -18.55
CA LYS A 57 -11.11 46.66 -19.45
C LYS A 57 -9.60 46.42 -19.68
N HIS A 58 -8.69 47.03 -18.92
CA HIS A 58 -7.23 46.80 -19.02
C HIS A 58 -6.56 46.52 -17.68
N ALA A 59 -7.32 46.19 -16.64
CA ALA A 59 -6.73 45.59 -15.45
C ALA A 59 -6.06 44.28 -15.88
N LYS A 60 -4.72 44.20 -15.75
CA LYS A 60 -3.91 43.01 -16.04
C LYS A 60 -4.68 41.77 -15.60
N GLU A 61 -5.07 40.92 -16.55
CA GLU A 61 -5.70 39.65 -16.20
C GLU A 61 -4.77 38.93 -15.23
N PRO A 62 -5.26 38.48 -14.08
CA PRO A 62 -4.43 37.66 -13.20
C PRO A 62 -3.92 36.45 -13.99
N PRO A 63 -2.69 35.99 -13.74
CA PRO A 63 -2.16 34.81 -14.42
C PRO A 63 -3.14 33.65 -14.21
N LYS A 64 -3.62 33.08 -15.31
CA LYS A 64 -4.59 31.98 -15.29
C LYS A 64 -3.93 30.80 -14.59
N GLN A 65 -4.45 30.45 -13.42
CA GLN A 65 -4.03 29.23 -12.74
C GLN A 65 -4.28 28.06 -13.69
N GLN A 66 -3.32 27.13 -13.73
CA GLN A 66 -3.45 25.94 -14.56
C GLN A 66 -4.70 25.15 -14.14
N HIS A 67 -5.43 24.66 -15.13
CA HIS A 67 -6.64 23.89 -14.88
C HIS A 67 -6.28 22.65 -14.04
N PRO A 68 -7.07 22.24 -13.02
CA PRO A 68 -6.75 21.10 -12.15
C PRO A 68 -6.51 19.80 -12.93
N ARG A 69 -7.20 19.62 -14.05
CA ARG A 69 -6.98 18.50 -14.98
C ARG A 69 -5.59 18.50 -15.61
N ASN A 70 -4.98 19.65 -15.86
CA ASN A 70 -3.62 19.72 -16.40
C ASN A 70 -2.60 19.24 -15.37
N ILE A 71 -2.77 19.63 -14.10
CA ILE A 71 -1.90 19.16 -13.01
C ILE A 71 -1.99 17.64 -12.85
N GLN A 72 -3.21 17.09 -12.89
CA GLN A 72 -3.41 15.64 -12.86
C GLN A 72 -2.80 14.94 -14.07
N ASN A 73 -2.93 15.52 -15.26
CA ASN A 73 -2.34 14.97 -16.48
C ASN A 73 -0.81 15.01 -16.44
N GLU A 74 -0.21 16.07 -15.92
CA GLU A 74 1.25 16.17 -15.75
C GLU A 74 1.78 15.13 -14.77
N ASN A 75 1.08 14.89 -13.67
CA ASN A 75 1.46 13.83 -12.71
C ASN A 75 1.38 12.45 -13.36
N ARG A 76 0.25 12.13 -14.02
CA ARG A 76 0.08 10.85 -14.73
C ARG A 76 1.12 10.65 -15.82
N LEU A 77 1.50 11.72 -16.51
CA LEU A 77 2.52 11.65 -17.57
C LEU A 77 3.88 11.24 -17.00
N LYS A 78 4.26 11.74 -15.82
CA LYS A 78 5.47 11.30 -15.12
C LYS A 78 5.42 9.82 -14.74
N ASP A 79 4.29 9.38 -14.19
CA ASP A 79 4.10 7.97 -13.81
C ASP A 79 4.19 7.05 -15.05
N TYR A 80 3.62 7.49 -16.18
CA TYR A 80 3.71 6.76 -17.45
C TYR A 80 5.13 6.75 -18.05
N GLU A 81 5.89 7.83 -17.89
CA GLU A 81 7.28 7.89 -18.33
C GLU A 81 8.18 6.96 -17.52
N GLU A 82 7.99 6.89 -16.20
CA GLU A 82 8.73 5.98 -15.32
C GLU A 82 8.42 4.51 -15.64
N THR A 83 7.13 4.17 -15.78
CA THR A 83 6.74 2.80 -16.15
C THR A 83 7.26 2.40 -17.52
N LEU A 84 7.25 3.31 -18.51
CA LEU A 84 7.87 3.06 -19.81
C LEU A 84 9.38 2.84 -19.72
N ALA A 85 10.08 3.57 -18.85
CA ALA A 85 11.51 3.38 -18.65
C ALA A 85 11.81 1.99 -18.07
N ASN A 86 11.02 1.55 -17.08
CA ASN A 86 11.15 0.23 -16.47
C ASN A 86 10.87 -0.89 -17.48
N LEU A 87 9.77 -0.80 -18.23
CA LEU A 87 9.43 -1.79 -19.26
C LEU A 87 10.48 -1.89 -20.36
N ARG A 88 11.09 -0.76 -20.77
CA ARG A 88 12.21 -0.79 -21.73
C ARG A 88 13.46 -1.44 -21.15
N ALA A 89 13.74 -1.23 -19.87
CA ALA A 89 14.86 -1.88 -19.21
C ALA A 89 14.65 -3.40 -19.14
N GLU A 90 13.43 -3.83 -18.81
CA GLU A 90 13.05 -5.25 -18.82
C GLU A 90 13.17 -5.86 -20.22
N ASP A 91 12.63 -5.21 -21.26
CA ASP A 91 12.73 -5.69 -22.64
C ASP A 91 14.20 -5.84 -23.09
N GLN A 92 15.07 -4.92 -22.70
CA GLN A 92 16.52 -5.03 -22.94
C GLN A 92 17.16 -6.20 -22.18
N LEU A 93 16.67 -6.55 -20.99
CA LEU A 93 17.14 -7.73 -20.26
C LEU A 93 16.65 -9.01 -20.92
N TRP A 94 15.38 -9.07 -21.33
CA TRP A 94 14.79 -10.21 -22.02
C TRP A 94 15.47 -10.48 -23.36
N THR A 95 15.73 -9.45 -24.15
CA THR A 95 16.45 -9.59 -25.43
C THR A 95 17.88 -10.09 -25.24
N LYS A 96 18.61 -9.60 -24.22
CA LYS A 96 19.95 -10.13 -23.88
C LYS A 96 19.90 -11.58 -23.43
N LEU A 97 18.91 -11.94 -22.60
CA LEU A 97 18.73 -13.32 -22.14
C LEU A 97 18.42 -14.24 -23.32
N ALA A 98 17.51 -13.85 -24.20
CA ALA A 98 17.16 -14.60 -25.40
C ALA A 98 18.38 -14.80 -26.32
N GLN A 99 19.19 -13.76 -26.54
CA GLN A 99 20.44 -13.88 -27.29
C GLN A 99 21.43 -14.85 -26.64
N LYS A 100 21.58 -14.79 -25.31
CA LYS A 100 22.45 -15.72 -24.56
C LYS A 100 21.97 -17.16 -24.70
N VAL A 101 20.68 -17.42 -24.51
CA VAL A 101 20.10 -18.76 -24.66
C VAL A 101 20.25 -19.27 -26.09
N ASN A 102 19.97 -18.44 -27.09
CA ASN A 102 20.11 -18.81 -28.49
C ASN A 102 21.56 -19.11 -28.87
N SER A 103 22.52 -18.32 -28.39
CA SER A 103 23.95 -18.59 -28.62
C SER A 103 24.43 -19.86 -27.91
N LEU A 104 23.94 -20.14 -26.70
CA LEU A 104 24.23 -21.37 -25.98
C LEU A 104 23.65 -22.58 -26.72
N HIS A 105 22.39 -22.50 -27.15
CA HIS A 105 21.74 -23.55 -27.94
C HIS A 105 22.50 -23.82 -29.25
N ALA A 106 22.91 -22.77 -29.98
CA ALA A 106 23.76 -22.91 -31.17
C ALA A 106 25.10 -23.59 -30.85
N SER A 107 25.78 -23.20 -29.77
CA SER A 107 27.06 -23.80 -29.38
C SER A 107 26.95 -25.28 -29.00
N VAL A 108 25.86 -25.69 -28.34
CA VAL A 108 25.61 -27.10 -27.99
C VAL A 108 25.41 -27.93 -29.26
N ILE A 109 24.62 -27.42 -30.21
CA ILE A 109 24.42 -28.08 -31.52
C ILE A 109 25.75 -28.24 -32.26
N ASP A 110 26.59 -27.20 -32.28
CA ASP A 110 27.90 -27.24 -32.95
C ASP A 110 28.86 -28.23 -32.29
N THR A 111 28.86 -28.33 -30.95
CA THR A 111 29.68 -29.33 -30.23
C THR A 111 29.19 -30.76 -30.41
N CYS A 112 27.88 -30.98 -30.58
CA CYS A 112 27.30 -32.29 -30.87
C CYS A 112 27.55 -32.73 -32.33
N ALA A 113 27.74 -31.80 -33.26
CA ALA A 113 28.07 -32.09 -34.66
C ALA A 113 29.54 -32.50 -34.89
N ALA A 114 30.42 -32.34 -33.89
CA ALA A 114 31.86 -32.56 -34.02
C ALA A 114 32.34 -34.01 -33.76
N THR A 115 31.45 -34.98 -33.52
CA THR A 115 31.83 -36.40 -33.56
C THR A 115 31.82 -36.91 -35.00
N PRO A 116 32.98 -37.30 -35.58
CA PRO A 116 33.03 -37.87 -36.91
C PRO A 116 32.60 -39.34 -36.84
N SER A 117 31.32 -39.60 -36.98
CA SER A 117 30.84 -40.90 -37.44
C SER A 117 29.69 -40.63 -38.39
N GLY A 118 30.01 -40.73 -39.68
CA GLY A 118 29.02 -40.65 -40.73
C GLY A 118 28.01 -41.76 -40.54
N GLU A 119 26.82 -41.41 -40.07
CA GLU A 119 25.57 -42.04 -40.45
C GLU A 119 24.45 -41.03 -40.17
N SER A 120 23.56 -40.94 -41.13
CA SER A 120 22.49 -39.95 -41.26
C SER A 120 21.57 -39.93 -40.03
N LEU A 121 21.80 -38.99 -39.11
CA LEU A 121 21.01 -38.76 -37.89
C LEU A 121 19.71 -37.96 -38.14
N HIS A 122 19.09 -38.15 -39.30
CA HIS A 122 17.81 -37.51 -39.65
C HIS A 122 16.59 -38.39 -39.35
N ALA A 123 16.77 -39.54 -38.67
CA ALA A 123 15.72 -40.53 -38.46
C ALA A 123 15.62 -41.08 -37.03
N MET A 124 16.10 -40.35 -36.01
CA MET A 124 15.81 -40.70 -34.62
C MET A 124 15.10 -39.53 -33.94
N VAL A 125 13.86 -39.31 -34.39
CA VAL A 125 12.81 -38.83 -33.49
C VAL A 125 12.77 -39.84 -32.35
N LEU A 126 13.30 -39.47 -31.19
CA LEU A 126 13.14 -40.22 -29.94
C LEU A 126 11.67 -40.11 -29.51
N ASP A 127 10.82 -40.99 -30.05
CA ASP A 127 9.42 -41.11 -29.63
C ASP A 127 9.25 -42.09 -28.45
N ASP A 128 10.25 -42.89 -28.10
CA ASP A 128 10.13 -43.90 -27.03
C ASP A 128 10.88 -43.51 -25.75
N VAL A 129 10.13 -43.08 -24.73
CA VAL A 129 10.57 -42.82 -23.36
C VAL A 129 11.35 -44.01 -22.77
N ASP A 130 11.01 -45.23 -23.18
CA ASP A 130 11.67 -46.47 -22.73
C ASP A 130 13.15 -46.57 -23.10
N THR A 131 13.59 -45.84 -24.13
CA THR A 131 15.02 -45.80 -24.53
C THR A 131 15.84 -44.77 -23.74
N LEU A 132 15.20 -43.82 -23.06
CA LEU A 132 15.86 -42.79 -22.24
C LEU A 132 16.01 -43.20 -20.78
N ILE A 133 15.14 -44.08 -20.26
CA ILE A 133 15.16 -44.59 -18.88
C ILE A 133 16.54 -45.17 -18.45
N PRO A 134 17.28 -45.92 -19.30
CA PRO A 134 18.57 -46.47 -18.91
C PRO A 134 19.66 -45.42 -18.68
N LEU A 135 19.58 -44.26 -19.33
CA LEU A 135 20.59 -43.18 -19.31
C LEU A 135 20.48 -42.23 -18.11
N LEU A 136 19.38 -42.28 -17.34
CA LEU A 136 19.15 -41.44 -16.17
C LEU A 136 19.98 -41.89 -14.94
N SER A 137 20.39 -40.92 -14.12
CA SER A 137 21.11 -41.16 -12.86
C SER A 137 20.21 -41.89 -11.85
N GLU A 138 20.77 -42.68 -10.92
CA GLU A 138 20.00 -43.44 -9.92
C GLU A 138 19.03 -42.57 -9.10
N GLY A 139 19.37 -41.29 -8.87
CA GLY A 139 18.48 -40.34 -8.20
C GLY A 139 17.28 -39.91 -9.04
N GLU A 140 17.43 -39.83 -10.35
CA GLU A 140 16.37 -39.45 -11.30
C GLU A 140 15.46 -40.64 -11.60
N LYS A 141 16.03 -41.85 -11.68
CA LYS A 141 15.30 -43.12 -11.75
C LYS A 141 14.39 -43.30 -10.54
N LYS A 142 14.89 -42.99 -9.33
CA LYS A 142 14.09 -43.03 -8.10
C LYS A 142 12.92 -42.04 -8.12
N TYR A 143 13.11 -40.87 -8.72
CA TYR A 143 12.07 -39.84 -8.83
C TYR A 143 10.99 -40.24 -9.85
N ILE A 144 11.38 -40.87 -10.96
CA ILE A 144 10.47 -41.41 -11.97
C ILE A 144 9.68 -42.61 -11.41
N ASP A 145 10.31 -43.52 -10.66
CA ASP A 145 9.60 -44.61 -9.96
C ASP A 145 8.62 -44.07 -8.90
N GLN A 146 8.93 -42.94 -8.27
CA GLN A 146 8.04 -42.28 -7.32
C GLN A 146 6.83 -41.62 -7.99
N LEU A 147 6.99 -41.15 -9.23
CA LEU A 147 5.92 -40.61 -10.09
C LEU A 147 5.15 -41.71 -10.84
N GLY A 148 5.78 -42.85 -11.07
CA GLY A 148 5.21 -44.03 -11.75
C GLY A 148 4.55 -45.05 -10.82
N SER A 149 4.57 -44.80 -9.51
CA SER A 149 3.76 -45.54 -8.53
C SER A 149 2.29 -45.58 -8.98
N GLU A 150 1.65 -46.76 -8.91
CA GLU A 150 0.28 -47.02 -9.36
C GLU A 150 -0.72 -45.97 -8.84
N ASP A 151 -0.48 -45.39 -7.66
CA ASP A 151 -1.30 -44.33 -7.06
C ASP A 151 -1.39 -43.04 -7.92
N TYR A 152 -0.32 -42.68 -8.65
CA TYR A 152 -0.29 -41.47 -9.48
C TYR A 152 -0.88 -41.71 -10.87
N VAL A 153 -0.69 -42.91 -11.42
CA VAL A 153 -1.25 -43.30 -12.72
C VAL A 153 -2.76 -43.53 -12.61
N ASP A 154 -3.25 -44.04 -11.48
CA ASP A 154 -4.68 -44.15 -11.19
C ASP A 154 -5.32 -42.76 -10.96
N LEU A 155 -4.58 -41.78 -10.44
CA LEU A 155 -5.06 -40.39 -10.35
C LEU A 155 -5.24 -39.73 -11.73
N ILE A 156 -4.42 -40.12 -12.71
CA ILE A 156 -4.49 -39.58 -14.08
C ILE A 156 -5.56 -40.32 -14.89
N LYS A 157 -5.65 -41.65 -14.78
CA LYS A 157 -6.62 -42.46 -15.53
C LYS A 157 -8.06 -42.34 -15.00
N ASN A 158 -8.25 -42.14 -13.70
CA ASN A 158 -9.59 -41.92 -13.14
C ASN A 158 -10.16 -40.53 -13.48
N ASN A 159 -9.34 -39.58 -13.94
CA ASN A 159 -9.77 -38.24 -14.36
C ASN A 159 -10.30 -38.16 -15.80
N ASP A 160 -10.06 -39.17 -16.65
CA ASP A 160 -10.53 -39.19 -18.04
C ASP A 160 -11.82 -40.01 -18.26
N HIS A 161 -12.36 -40.68 -17.23
CA HIS A 161 -13.57 -41.51 -17.33
C HIS A 161 -14.76 -41.11 -16.47
N ASN A 162 -14.63 -40.06 -15.64
CA ASN A 162 -15.78 -39.39 -15.06
C ASN A 162 -15.90 -38.02 -15.72
N GLY A 163 -17.05 -37.73 -16.32
CA GLY A 163 -17.39 -36.45 -16.93
C GLY A 163 -17.50 -35.29 -15.92
N ASN A 164 -16.49 -35.10 -15.10
CA ASN A 164 -16.26 -33.87 -14.35
C ASN A 164 -15.40 -32.97 -15.22
N GLU A 165 -16.05 -31.96 -15.77
CA GLU A 165 -15.43 -30.82 -16.43
C GLU A 165 -14.19 -30.39 -15.62
N ARG A 166 -13.04 -30.28 -16.28
CA ARG A 166 -11.87 -29.61 -15.68
C ARG A 166 -12.38 -28.28 -15.08
N PRO A 167 -12.04 -27.93 -13.84
CA PRO A 167 -12.39 -26.62 -13.31
C PRO A 167 -11.87 -25.60 -14.33
N SER A 168 -12.81 -24.83 -14.87
CA SER A 168 -12.52 -23.84 -15.91
C SER A 168 -11.37 -22.97 -15.40
N MET A 169 -10.50 -22.46 -16.28
CA MET A 169 -9.46 -21.50 -15.88
C MET A 169 -10.04 -20.34 -15.05
N ASP A 170 -11.32 -20.02 -15.22
CA ASP A 170 -12.08 -19.08 -14.38
C ASP A 170 -12.19 -19.50 -12.91
N GLU A 171 -12.38 -20.78 -12.62
CA GLU A 171 -12.54 -21.29 -11.27
C GLU A 171 -11.20 -21.26 -10.51
N PHE A 172 -10.11 -21.64 -11.19
CA PHE A 172 -8.75 -21.50 -10.69
C PHE A 172 -8.36 -20.03 -10.47
N CYS A 173 -8.70 -19.14 -11.42
CA CYS A 173 -8.48 -17.70 -11.26
C CYS A 173 -9.32 -17.13 -10.12
N SER A 174 -10.53 -17.65 -9.88
CA SER A 174 -11.39 -17.23 -8.78
C SER A 174 -10.80 -17.62 -7.42
N GLU A 175 -10.21 -18.80 -7.30
CA GLU A 175 -9.55 -19.27 -6.08
C GLU A 175 -8.32 -18.41 -5.75
N PHE A 176 -7.47 -18.13 -6.75
CA PHE A 176 -6.36 -17.19 -6.60
C PHE A 176 -6.81 -15.78 -6.22
N ARG A 177 -7.93 -15.31 -6.78
CA ARG A 177 -8.49 -14.00 -6.46
C ARG A 177 -8.97 -13.93 -5.01
N ILE A 178 -9.63 -14.98 -4.52
CA ILE A 178 -10.06 -15.08 -3.13
C ILE A 178 -8.85 -15.08 -2.18
N GLN A 179 -7.81 -15.84 -2.51
CA GLN A 179 -6.57 -15.85 -1.71
C GLN A 179 -5.90 -14.48 -1.68
N ILE A 180 -5.82 -13.79 -2.83
CA ILE A 180 -5.27 -12.43 -2.91
C ILE A 180 -6.08 -11.45 -2.05
N ASP A 181 -7.41 -11.51 -2.12
CA ASP A 181 -8.29 -10.67 -1.31
C ASP A 181 -8.12 -10.94 0.20
N GLU A 182 -7.90 -12.20 0.59
CA GLU A 182 -7.60 -12.58 1.97
C GLU A 182 -6.25 -12.01 2.44
N PHE A 183 -5.21 -12.09 1.60
CA PHE A 183 -3.91 -11.46 1.87
C PHE A 183 -4.01 -9.95 2.02
N TYR A 184 -4.80 -9.28 1.18
CA TYR A 184 -5.04 -7.84 1.32
C TYR A 184 -5.72 -7.50 2.65
N GLN A 185 -6.70 -8.29 3.08
CA GLN A 185 -7.35 -8.09 4.38
C GLN A 185 -6.39 -8.33 5.55
N LEU A 186 -5.52 -9.34 5.45
CA LEU A 186 -4.51 -9.61 6.47
C LEU A 186 -3.52 -8.45 6.59
N LEU A 187 -3.03 -7.95 5.45
CA LEU A 187 -2.08 -6.84 5.38
C LEU A 187 -2.71 -5.54 5.89
N TYR A 188 -3.97 -5.27 5.55
CA TYR A 188 -4.72 -4.14 6.09
C TYR A 188 -4.86 -4.23 7.61
N LYS A 189 -5.21 -5.40 8.16
CA LYS A 189 -5.29 -5.62 9.61
C LYS A 189 -3.94 -5.41 10.29
N ALA A 190 -2.84 -5.87 9.68
CA ALA A 190 -1.49 -5.68 10.20
C ALA A 190 -1.11 -4.19 10.22
N HIS A 191 -1.43 -3.44 9.16
CA HIS A 191 -1.17 -2.00 9.10
C HIS A 191 -1.99 -1.23 10.14
N VAL A 192 -3.28 -1.54 10.29
CA VAL A 192 -4.13 -0.91 11.32
C VAL A 192 -3.60 -1.21 12.73
N PHE A 193 -3.07 -2.42 12.94
CA PHE A 193 -2.42 -2.76 14.19
C PHE A 193 -1.15 -1.94 14.41
N GLU A 194 -0.30 -1.79 13.40
CA GLU A 194 0.91 -0.98 13.46
C GLU A 194 0.59 0.48 13.81
N ASP A 195 -0.38 1.10 13.12
CA ASP A 195 -0.85 2.46 13.42
C ASP A 195 -1.33 2.60 14.87
N ALA A 196 -2.15 1.64 15.33
CA ALA A 196 -2.64 1.64 16.71
C ALA A 196 -1.52 1.48 17.74
N THR A 197 -0.50 0.67 17.46
CA THR A 197 0.66 0.53 18.34
C THR A 197 1.54 1.78 18.33
N GLN A 198 1.67 2.45 17.19
CA GLN A 198 2.38 3.71 17.09
C GLN A 198 1.69 4.79 17.94
N ASP A 199 0.38 4.97 17.79
CA ASP A 199 -0.41 5.91 18.59
C ASP A 199 -0.27 5.64 20.09
N TYR A 200 -0.29 4.36 20.49
CA TYR A 200 -0.10 3.97 21.89
C TYR A 200 1.31 4.30 22.41
N CYS A 201 2.34 4.02 21.60
CA CYS A 201 3.73 4.37 21.92
C CYS A 201 3.90 5.88 22.05
N GLU A 202 3.31 6.67 21.15
CA GLU A 202 3.35 8.13 21.19
C GLU A 202 2.65 8.70 22.44
N ASP A 203 1.48 8.17 22.82
CA ASP A 203 0.79 8.57 24.05
C ASP A 203 1.61 8.19 25.31
N MET A 204 2.22 7.01 25.34
CA MET A 204 3.12 6.61 26.44
C MET A 204 4.34 7.53 26.54
N LEU A 205 4.98 7.84 25.41
CA LEU A 205 6.11 8.76 25.36
C LEU A 205 5.72 10.17 25.78
N MET A 206 4.53 10.64 25.41
CA MET A 206 3.98 11.93 25.84
C MET A 206 3.72 11.95 27.35
N LYS A 207 3.16 10.88 27.92
CA LYS A 207 3.00 10.73 29.38
C LYS A 207 4.34 10.76 30.10
N LEU A 208 5.34 10.02 29.63
CA LEU A 208 6.70 10.01 30.19
C LEU A 208 7.36 11.39 30.08
N ARG A 209 7.21 12.06 28.95
CA ARG A 209 7.72 13.43 28.77
C ARG A 209 7.08 14.41 29.74
N ASN A 210 5.77 14.29 29.98
CA ASN A 210 5.04 15.14 30.90
C ASN A 210 5.42 14.87 32.36
N THR A 211 5.65 13.61 32.75
CA THR A 211 6.14 13.28 34.10
C THR A 211 7.57 13.79 34.32
N LEU A 212 8.45 13.69 33.32
CA LEU A 212 9.80 14.26 33.38
C LEU A 212 9.76 15.78 33.50
N LYS A 213 8.98 16.48 32.67
CA LYS A 213 8.80 17.94 32.79
C LYS A 213 8.23 18.35 34.14
N LYS A 214 7.28 17.58 34.70
CA LYS A 214 6.73 17.82 36.04
C LYS A 214 7.78 17.62 37.13
N LYS A 215 8.71 16.66 36.95
CA LYS A 215 9.82 16.41 37.87
C LYS A 215 10.89 17.50 37.78
N GLU A 216 11.20 17.98 36.57
CA GLU A 216 12.13 19.11 36.36
C GLU A 216 11.54 20.43 36.88
N GLY A 217 10.25 20.69 36.67
CA GLY A 217 9.56 21.86 37.23
C GLY A 217 9.18 21.74 38.71
N GLY A 218 9.37 20.57 39.33
CA GLY A 218 9.09 20.29 40.74
C GLY A 218 10.34 20.23 41.62
N PHE A 219 11.53 20.46 41.06
CA PHE A 219 12.79 20.45 41.81
C PHE A 219 13.13 21.80 42.47
N ASP A 220 12.43 22.88 42.11
CA ASP A 220 12.66 24.20 42.70
C ASP A 220 11.78 24.54 43.91
N ASP A 221 10.86 23.65 44.34
CA ASP A 221 9.87 24.00 45.38
C ASP A 221 9.62 22.94 46.47
N ILE A 222 10.57 22.05 46.73
CA ILE A 222 10.52 21.13 47.89
C ILE A 222 11.71 21.41 48.80
N GLY A 223 11.63 22.56 49.44
CA GLY A 223 12.53 23.00 50.51
C GLY A 223 11.78 23.65 51.67
N ASN A 224 10.58 23.17 52.02
CA ASN A 224 9.91 23.34 53.30
C ASN A 224 8.48 22.80 53.19
N ASP A 225 8.20 21.62 53.73
CA ASP A 225 7.37 21.49 54.93
C ASP A 225 7.13 19.99 55.23
N ILE A 226 7.57 19.57 56.42
CA ILE A 226 7.29 18.25 56.98
C ILE A 226 6.07 18.46 57.89
N GLY A 227 4.92 17.90 57.54
CA GLY A 227 3.78 17.94 58.47
C GLY A 227 2.48 17.34 57.96
N SER A 228 2.16 16.16 58.47
CA SER A 228 0.80 15.76 58.88
C SER A 228 -0.33 15.79 57.85
N ASN A 229 -0.76 14.61 57.38
CA ASN A 229 -1.99 13.97 57.90
C ASN A 229 -2.44 12.79 57.04
N ASN A 230 -2.56 11.63 57.70
CA ASN A 230 -3.46 10.55 57.33
C ASN A 230 -4.92 11.03 57.48
N ALA A 231 -5.80 10.79 56.49
CA ALA A 231 -7.08 10.11 56.66
C ALA A 231 -7.97 10.15 55.39
N ASN A 232 -8.57 8.99 55.11
CA ASN A 232 -9.88 8.72 54.48
C ASN A 232 -10.05 8.79 52.95
N ILE A 233 -10.00 7.60 52.35
CA ILE A 233 -11.12 6.87 51.71
C ILE A 233 -12.19 7.73 51.03
N ASN A 234 -12.30 7.63 49.69
CA ASN A 234 -13.59 7.35 49.06
C ASN A 234 -13.44 6.71 47.66
N LEU A 235 -13.90 5.47 47.54
CA LEU A 235 -14.22 4.80 46.28
C LEU A 235 -15.60 5.32 45.83
N ASN A 236 -15.73 5.95 44.66
CA ASN A 236 -16.82 5.59 43.73
C ASN A 236 -16.75 6.27 42.34
N ASN A 237 -16.99 5.42 41.34
CA ASN A 237 -17.64 5.64 40.04
C ASN A 237 -17.01 6.46 38.90
N GLY A 238 -16.77 5.73 37.80
CA GLY A 238 -16.68 6.22 36.42
C GLY A 238 -16.23 5.10 35.49
N GLY A 239 -17.15 4.24 35.05
CA GLY A 239 -16.88 2.98 34.35
C GLY A 239 -16.12 3.08 33.02
N GLY A 240 -15.39 2.00 32.72
CA GLY A 240 -14.68 1.82 31.45
C GLY A 240 -14.05 0.43 31.43
N THR A 241 -14.79 -0.52 30.87
CA THR A 241 -14.46 -1.91 30.51
C THR A 241 -12.97 -2.30 30.59
N ASN A 242 -12.59 -2.94 31.69
CA ASN A 242 -11.38 -3.75 31.75
C ASN A 242 -11.71 -5.10 31.08
N LEU A 243 -11.64 -5.16 29.75
CA LEU A 243 -11.54 -6.44 29.07
C LEU A 243 -10.16 -6.98 29.41
N GLU A 244 -10.10 -7.89 30.37
CA GLU A 244 -8.88 -8.63 30.64
C GLU A 244 -8.42 -9.26 29.32
N ILE A 245 -7.15 -9.06 28.98
CA ILE A 245 -6.47 -9.62 27.80
C ILE A 245 -6.73 -11.14 27.64
N LYS A 246 -7.04 -11.82 28.75
CA LYS A 246 -7.44 -13.23 28.77
C LYS A 246 -8.77 -13.52 28.07
N ASP A 247 -9.73 -12.59 28.08
CA ASP A 247 -11.03 -12.78 27.43
C ASP A 247 -10.94 -12.56 25.91
N VAL A 248 -10.07 -11.65 25.47
CA VAL A 248 -9.76 -11.47 24.03
C VAL A 248 -9.02 -12.69 23.48
N LEU A 249 -8.09 -13.26 24.25
CA LEU A 249 -7.38 -14.48 23.87
C LEU A 249 -8.29 -15.73 23.88
N ARG A 250 -9.29 -15.79 24.78
CA ARG A 250 -10.30 -16.86 24.75
C ARG A 250 -11.25 -16.76 23.56
N ALA A 251 -11.61 -15.54 23.13
CA ALA A 251 -12.43 -15.34 21.94
C ALA A 251 -11.72 -15.75 20.64
N LEU A 252 -10.38 -15.65 20.59
CA LEU A 252 -9.57 -16.09 19.46
C LEU A 252 -9.37 -17.61 19.41
N ALA A 253 -9.33 -18.30 20.56
CA ALA A 253 -9.11 -19.74 20.61
C ALA A 253 -10.34 -20.60 20.23
N ILE A 254 -11.54 -19.99 20.15
CA ILE A 254 -12.79 -20.71 19.85
C ILE A 254 -13.12 -20.69 18.35
N ASN A 255 -12.43 -19.87 17.54
CA ASN A 255 -12.70 -19.70 16.11
C ASN A 255 -11.53 -20.12 15.19
N CYS A 256 -10.66 -21.02 15.67
CA CYS A 256 -9.75 -21.79 14.81
C CYS A 256 -10.21 -23.25 14.76
#